data_AF-A0A9Q1FKT9-F1
#
_entry.id   AF-A0A9Q1FKT9-F1
#
_cell.length_a   1.000
_cell.length_b   1.000
_cell.length_c   1.000
_cell.angle_alpha   90.00
_cell.angle_beta   90.00
_cell.angle_gamma   90.00
#
_symmetry.space_group_name_H-M   'P 1'
#
loop_
_entity.id
_entity.type
_entity.pdbx_description
1 polymer ?
#
loop_
_entity_poly.entity_id
_entity_poly.type
_entity_poly.pdbx_seq_one_letter_code
_entity_poly.pdbx_strand_id
1 'polypeptide(L)'
;MPSTSPEESAMQPAKHSRPSKEAARVHLRPPTAVTCSWQVSSLNETKATQIMQLKPTQFVRFNQRQLVRIYPSSYRVDSSNYNPQPFWNSGCHLVALNYQSEGRVLQLNRAKFSSNGNCGYILKPKCMCKGAFNPILEDSLQDQVKTQLVLKIISGQQFPKPKDSMLGDRGEIIDPFVEVEIIGLPVDCCKDHTRVVDDNGMHQYSAH
;
A
#
# COMPACT_ATOMS: atom_id res chain seq x y z
N MET A 1 -4.75 -42.09 71.46
CA MET A 1 -5.10 -40.66 71.39
C MET A 1 -3.82 -39.87 71.14
N PRO A 2 -3.33 -39.89 69.90
CA PRO A 2 -2.96 -38.62 69.25
C PRO A 2 -3.16 -38.63 67.72
N SER A 3 -2.91 -37.45 67.15
CA SER A 3 -2.46 -37.14 65.78
C SER A 3 -3.49 -36.61 64.78
N THR A 4 -3.52 -35.27 64.72
CA THR A 4 -4.03 -34.43 63.64
C THR A 4 -3.14 -34.55 62.41
N SER A 5 -3.75 -34.82 61.25
CA SER A 5 -3.14 -34.74 59.91
C SER A 5 -3.46 -33.37 59.29
N PRO A 6 -2.53 -32.71 58.59
CA PRO A 6 -2.82 -31.47 57.87
C PRO A 6 -3.39 -31.75 56.46
N GLU A 7 -4.46 -31.04 56.11
CA GLU A 7 -5.09 -31.05 54.78
C GLU A 7 -4.15 -30.45 53.71
N GLU A 8 -3.93 -31.21 52.63
CA GLU A 8 -3.17 -30.82 51.46
C GLU A 8 -4.10 -30.07 50.48
N SER A 9 -3.92 -28.75 50.37
CA SER A 9 -4.72 -27.88 49.48
C SER A 9 -4.32 -28.07 48.02
N ALA A 10 -5.21 -28.68 47.24
CA ALA A 10 -5.04 -28.85 45.79
C ALA A 10 -5.24 -27.52 45.04
N MET A 11 -4.17 -26.98 44.47
CA MET A 11 -4.19 -25.83 43.56
C MET A 11 -4.78 -26.25 42.20
N GLN A 12 -6.01 -25.83 41.88
CA GLN A 12 -6.60 -25.99 40.55
C GLN A 12 -5.97 -25.00 39.56
N PRO A 13 -5.66 -25.39 38.30
CA PRO A 13 -5.12 -24.48 37.32
C PRO A 13 -6.19 -23.49 36.83
N ALA A 14 -5.82 -22.20 36.79
CA ALA A 14 -6.66 -21.11 36.31
C ALA A 14 -7.06 -21.32 34.85
N LYS A 15 -8.38 -21.37 34.60
CA LYS A 15 -8.94 -21.37 33.24
C LYS A 15 -8.75 -19.98 32.63
N HIS A 16 -7.73 -19.82 31.78
CA HIS A 16 -7.64 -18.66 30.90
C HIS A 16 -8.73 -18.73 29.83
N SER A 17 -9.78 -17.92 30.02
CA SER A 17 -10.79 -17.68 28.99
C SER A 17 -10.14 -16.95 27.81
N ARG A 18 -10.18 -17.57 26.62
CA ARG A 18 -9.87 -16.87 25.37
C ARG A 18 -10.93 -15.79 25.15
N PRO A 19 -10.57 -14.53 24.87
CA PRO A 19 -11.57 -13.54 24.49
C PRO A 19 -12.18 -13.92 23.14
N SER A 20 -13.51 -13.88 23.08
CA SER A 20 -14.31 -14.12 21.89
C SER A 20 -14.03 -13.04 20.83
N LYS A 21 -13.98 -13.46 19.56
CA LYS A 21 -13.86 -12.55 18.41
C LYS A 21 -15.16 -11.76 18.26
N GLU A 22 -15.24 -10.61 18.92
CA GLU A 22 -16.30 -9.65 18.64
C GLU A 22 -15.98 -8.94 17.32
N ALA A 23 -16.81 -9.19 16.30
CA ALA A 23 -16.70 -8.55 15.01
C ALA A 23 -16.93 -7.04 15.17
N ALA A 24 -15.83 -6.28 15.23
CA ALA A 24 -15.85 -4.84 15.43
C ALA A 24 -16.66 -4.16 14.30
N ARG A 25 -17.92 -3.81 14.59
CA ARG A 25 -18.79 -3.00 13.72
C ARG A 25 -18.05 -1.72 13.34
N VAL A 26 -17.83 -1.51 12.04
CA VAL A 26 -17.16 -0.34 11.48
C VAL A 26 -18.14 0.84 11.51
N HIS A 27 -18.20 1.57 12.63
CA HIS A 27 -19.03 2.77 12.72
C HIS A 27 -18.21 4.00 12.30
N LEU A 28 -18.25 4.34 11.02
CA LEU A 28 -17.94 5.71 10.60
C LEU A 28 -19.03 6.61 11.18
N ARG A 29 -18.66 7.55 12.06
CA ARG A 29 -19.63 8.46 12.70
C ARG A 29 -20.46 9.21 11.63
N PRO A 30 -21.76 9.42 11.85
CA PRO A 30 -22.59 10.20 10.93
C PRO A 30 -22.08 11.65 10.77
N PRO A 31 -22.41 12.34 9.66
CA PRO A 31 -21.90 13.67 9.32
C PRO A 31 -22.39 14.82 10.20
N THR A 32 -23.13 14.54 11.27
CA THR A 32 -23.80 15.55 12.12
C THR A 32 -23.00 15.97 13.34
N ALA A 33 -21.90 15.29 13.66
CA ALA A 33 -20.97 15.76 14.69
C ALA A 33 -20.03 16.80 14.09
N VAL A 34 -19.89 17.94 14.74
CA VAL A 34 -18.86 18.96 14.47
C VAL A 34 -17.54 18.25 14.14
N THR A 35 -17.13 18.31 12.88
CA THR A 35 -15.90 17.65 12.43
C THR A 35 -14.73 18.49 12.94
N CYS A 36 -14.15 18.10 14.07
CA CYS A 36 -12.93 18.68 14.59
C CYS A 36 -11.81 18.47 13.57
N SER A 37 -11.45 19.49 12.80
CA SER A 37 -10.44 19.40 11.73
C SER A 37 -9.04 19.07 12.24
N TRP A 38 -8.79 19.31 13.53
CA TRP A 38 -7.56 18.96 14.23
C TRP A 38 -7.46 17.50 14.67
N GLN A 39 -8.55 16.72 14.60
CA GLN A 39 -8.52 15.32 15.01
C GLN A 39 -7.92 14.44 13.92
N VAL A 40 -6.99 13.56 14.32
CA VAL A 40 -6.38 12.55 13.44
C VAL A 40 -6.91 11.16 13.84
N SER A 41 -7.43 10.41 12.88
CA SER A 41 -7.87 9.02 13.11
C SER A 41 -6.81 8.04 12.61
N SER A 42 -6.49 7.00 13.39
CA SER A 42 -5.55 5.94 12.98
C SER A 42 -6.29 4.63 12.69
N LEU A 43 -5.97 3.98 11.58
CA LEU A 43 -6.56 2.72 11.13
C LEU A 43 -5.46 1.77 10.69
N ASN A 44 -5.52 0.49 11.10
CA ASN A 44 -4.69 -0.52 10.46
C ASN A 44 -5.16 -0.76 9.02
N GLU A 45 -4.27 -1.24 8.16
CA GLU A 45 -4.55 -1.50 6.73
C GLU A 45 -5.81 -2.36 6.52
N THR A 46 -6.04 -3.38 7.35
CA THR A 46 -7.17 -4.31 7.19
C THR A 46 -8.50 -3.59 7.41
N LYS A 47 -8.59 -2.76 8.45
CA LYS A 47 -9.80 -1.99 8.78
C LYS A 47 -10.06 -0.92 7.72
N ALA A 48 -9.00 -0.25 7.26
CA ALA A 48 -9.10 0.75 6.21
C ALA A 48 -9.55 0.15 4.87
N THR A 49 -9.02 -1.03 4.49
CA THR A 49 -9.48 -1.77 3.32
C THR A 49 -10.96 -2.15 3.42
N GLN A 50 -11.42 -2.64 4.59
CA GLN A 50 -12.85 -2.91 4.82
C GLN A 50 -13.73 -1.66 4.66
N ILE A 51 -13.28 -0.52 5.20
CA ILE A 51 -13.99 0.76 5.04
C ILE A 51 -14.07 1.15 3.57
N MET A 52 -12.97 1.03 2.83
CA MET A 52 -12.93 1.35 1.40
C MET A 52 -13.88 0.47 0.58
N GLN A 53 -13.98 -0.82 0.89
CA GLN A 53 -14.88 -1.74 0.20
C GLN A 53 -16.36 -1.44 0.49
N LEU A 54 -16.70 -1.11 1.74
CA LEU A 54 -18.09 -0.91 2.15
C LEU A 54 -18.59 0.51 1.88
N LYS A 55 -17.71 1.52 1.99
CA LYS A 55 -18.06 2.94 2.05
C LYS A 55 -17.00 3.85 1.38
N PRO A 56 -16.64 3.61 0.10
CA PRO A 56 -15.53 4.31 -0.56
C PRO A 56 -15.73 5.83 -0.63
N THR A 57 -16.90 6.28 -1.06
CA THR A 57 -17.21 7.72 -1.22
C THR A 57 -17.29 8.44 0.12
N GLN A 58 -17.84 7.80 1.16
CA GLN A 58 -17.87 8.38 2.50
C GLN A 58 -16.46 8.50 3.08
N PHE A 59 -15.56 7.54 2.79
CA PHE A 59 -14.20 7.59 3.27
C PHE A 59 -13.39 8.72 2.58
N VAL A 60 -13.57 8.93 1.28
CA VAL A 60 -13.01 10.10 0.58
C VAL A 60 -13.53 11.40 1.19
N ARG A 61 -14.84 11.52 1.42
CA ARG A 61 -15.45 12.71 2.05
C ARG A 61 -14.92 12.95 3.46
N PHE A 62 -14.68 11.90 4.23
CA PHE A 62 -14.03 12.00 5.54
C PHE A 62 -12.63 12.60 5.41
N ASN A 63 -11.83 12.08 4.48
CA ASN A 63 -10.47 12.54 4.17
C ASN A 63 -10.42 13.96 3.56
N GLN A 64 -11.54 14.57 3.17
CA GLN A 64 -11.59 15.99 2.78
C GLN A 64 -11.56 16.93 3.98
N ARG A 65 -11.90 16.45 5.18
CA ARG A 65 -12.08 17.29 6.38
C ARG A 65 -11.18 16.91 7.55
N GLN A 66 -10.72 15.66 7.62
CA GLN A 66 -9.90 15.14 8.71
C GLN A 66 -8.73 14.31 8.19
N LEU A 67 -7.64 14.31 8.95
CA LEU A 67 -6.47 13.50 8.63
C LEU A 67 -6.69 12.06 9.09
N VAL A 68 -6.23 11.13 8.25
CA VAL A 68 -6.21 9.69 8.54
C VAL A 68 -4.79 9.17 8.41
N ARG A 69 -4.39 8.41 9.42
CA ARG A 69 -3.19 7.59 9.42
C ARG A 69 -3.53 6.13 9.18
N ILE A 70 -2.92 5.56 8.14
CA ILE A 70 -2.95 4.13 7.87
C ILE A 70 -1.63 3.55 8.34
N TYR A 71 -1.65 2.40 9.01
CA TYR A 71 -0.44 1.73 9.45
C TYR A 71 -0.50 0.22 9.19
N PRO A 72 0.66 -0.45 9.10
CA PRO A 72 0.73 -1.87 8.81
C PRO A 72 -0.05 -2.71 9.82
N SER A 73 -0.66 -3.80 9.36
CA SER A 73 -1.29 -4.77 10.26
C SER A 73 -0.28 -5.38 11.24
N SER A 74 -0.71 -5.65 12.48
CA SER A 74 0.12 -6.36 13.46
C SER A 74 0.50 -7.78 13.02
N TYR A 75 -0.19 -8.35 12.03
CA TYR A 75 0.17 -9.63 11.43
C TYR A 75 1.43 -9.58 10.55
N ARG A 76 1.90 -8.38 10.17
CA ARG A 76 3.14 -8.18 9.41
C ARG A 76 4.35 -8.19 10.35
N VAL A 77 4.54 -9.32 11.04
CA VAL A 77 5.64 -9.52 11.99
C VAL A 77 7.02 -9.49 11.32
N ASP A 78 7.06 -9.74 10.02
CA ASP A 78 8.24 -9.63 9.15
C ASP A 78 8.55 -8.19 8.71
N SER A 79 7.79 -7.20 9.19
CA SER A 79 7.86 -5.81 8.75
C SER A 79 7.58 -5.62 7.24
N SER A 80 6.90 -6.55 6.58
CA SER A 80 6.44 -6.36 5.20
C SER A 80 5.57 -5.10 5.07
N ASN A 81 5.44 -4.58 3.84
CA ASN A 81 4.62 -3.41 3.54
C ASN A 81 3.37 -3.80 2.74
N TYR A 82 2.25 -3.14 3.03
CA TYR A 82 1.02 -3.22 2.23
C TYR A 82 1.09 -2.29 1.02
N ASN A 83 0.25 -2.50 0.00
CA ASN A 83 0.16 -1.58 -1.12
C ASN A 83 -0.44 -0.22 -0.68
N PRO A 84 0.28 0.91 -0.77
CA PRO A 84 -0.20 2.20 -0.32
C PRO A 84 -1.17 2.87 -1.31
N GLN A 85 -1.16 2.46 -2.58
CA GLN A 85 -1.89 3.12 -3.67
C GLN A 85 -3.41 3.23 -3.41
N PRO A 86 -4.12 2.17 -2.96
CA PRO A 86 -5.55 2.27 -2.70
C PRO A 86 -5.91 3.31 -1.61
N PHE A 87 -5.05 3.47 -0.61
CA PHE A 87 -5.25 4.45 0.46
C PHE A 87 -5.00 5.87 -0.03
N TRP A 88 -3.99 6.08 -0.88
CA TRP A 88 -3.80 7.37 -1.55
C TRP A 88 -4.96 7.69 -2.48
N ASN A 89 -5.47 6.73 -3.25
CA ASN A 89 -6.66 6.89 -4.09
C ASN A 89 -7.88 7.30 -3.26
N SER A 90 -7.98 6.87 -2.00
CA SER A 90 -9.05 7.27 -1.08
C SER A 90 -8.81 8.59 -0.35
N GLY A 91 -7.68 9.25 -0.60
CA GLY A 91 -7.31 10.53 0.01
C GLY A 91 -6.69 10.42 1.40
N CYS A 92 -6.27 9.24 1.84
CA CYS A 92 -5.54 9.07 3.11
C CYS A 92 -4.19 9.82 3.05
N HIS A 93 -3.83 10.46 4.16
CA HIS A 93 -2.72 11.42 4.20
C HIS A 93 -1.44 10.78 4.73
N LEU A 94 -1.55 10.06 5.86
CA LEU A 94 -0.42 9.50 6.59
C LEU A 94 -0.40 7.98 6.37
N VAL A 95 -0.02 7.54 5.18
CA VAL A 95 0.05 6.11 4.82
C VAL A 95 1.42 5.58 5.25
N ALA A 96 1.50 5.13 6.51
CA ALA A 96 2.75 4.73 7.15
C ALA A 96 3.23 3.37 6.62
N LEU A 97 4.51 3.31 6.27
CA LEU A 97 5.21 2.14 5.77
C LEU A 97 6.44 1.87 6.65
N ASN A 98 6.89 0.63 6.67
CA ASN A 98 8.15 0.19 7.27
C ASN A 98 9.31 0.57 6.35
N TYR A 99 10.02 1.66 6.66
CA TYR A 99 11.12 2.19 5.83
C TYR A 99 12.37 1.31 5.87
N GLN A 100 12.52 0.46 6.90
CA GLN A 100 13.58 -0.53 6.98
C GLN A 100 13.41 -1.69 5.99
N SER A 101 12.22 -1.86 5.43
CA SER A 101 11.88 -2.95 4.51
C SER A 101 11.92 -2.46 3.07
N GLU A 102 13.08 -2.62 2.44
CA GLU A 102 13.27 -2.29 1.03
C GLU A 102 12.37 -3.12 0.10
N GLY A 103 12.09 -2.57 -1.08
CA GLY A 103 11.34 -3.26 -2.12
C GLY A 103 10.37 -2.35 -2.87
N ARG A 104 9.56 -2.97 -3.72
CA ARG A 104 8.65 -2.28 -4.66
C ARG A 104 7.74 -1.25 -3.99
N VAL A 105 7.19 -1.56 -2.83
CA VAL A 105 6.30 -0.63 -2.12
C VAL A 105 7.03 0.62 -1.66
N LEU A 106 8.25 0.48 -1.14
CA LEU A 106 9.04 1.62 -0.69
C LEU A 106 9.57 2.45 -1.87
N GLN A 107 9.91 1.78 -2.99
CA GLN A 107 10.22 2.44 -4.26
C GLN A 107 9.04 3.29 -4.74
N LEU A 108 7.81 2.76 -4.72
CA LEU A 108 6.60 3.51 -5.07
C LEU A 108 6.39 4.74 -4.17
N ASN A 109 6.60 4.58 -2.86
CA ASN A 109 6.55 5.69 -1.92
C ASN A 109 7.60 6.78 -2.23
N ARG A 110 8.85 6.39 -2.46
CA ARG A 110 9.92 7.34 -2.84
C ARG A 110 9.59 8.04 -4.16
N ALA A 111 9.11 7.32 -5.17
CA ALA A 111 8.73 7.89 -6.46
C ALA A 111 7.56 8.88 -6.34
N LYS A 112 6.57 8.58 -5.51
CA LYS A 112 5.47 9.52 -5.23
C LYS A 112 6.02 10.80 -4.59
N PHE A 113 6.75 10.68 -3.48
CA PHE A 113 7.23 11.81 -2.69
C PHE A 113 8.48 12.49 -3.24
N SER A 114 9.04 12.04 -4.37
CA SER A 114 10.06 12.81 -5.09
C SER A 114 9.50 14.05 -5.77
N SER A 115 8.20 14.04 -6.03
CA SER A 115 7.44 15.21 -6.47
C SER A 115 7.49 16.32 -5.43
N ASN A 116 7.27 17.57 -5.87
CA ASN A 116 7.25 18.75 -5.00
C ASN A 116 8.55 18.93 -4.20
N GLY A 117 9.70 18.63 -4.84
CA GLY A 117 11.03 18.90 -4.28
C GLY A 117 11.41 18.02 -3.08
N ASN A 118 10.93 16.77 -3.00
CA ASN A 118 11.20 15.85 -1.90
C ASN A 118 10.76 16.35 -0.51
N CYS A 119 9.84 17.32 -0.43
CA CYS A 119 9.49 17.95 0.86
C CYS A 119 8.60 17.07 1.77
N GLY A 120 8.18 15.89 1.30
CA GLY A 120 7.30 14.98 2.04
C GLY A 120 5.80 15.31 1.94
N TYR A 121 5.43 16.38 1.22
CA TYR A 121 4.04 16.78 1.03
C TYR A 121 3.70 16.92 -0.45
N ILE A 122 2.55 16.37 -0.84
CA ILE A 122 2.00 16.48 -2.19
C ILE A 122 0.54 16.89 -2.08
N LEU A 123 0.16 17.95 -2.79
CA LEU A 123 -1.23 18.38 -2.83
C LEU A 123 -2.09 17.33 -3.54
N LYS A 124 -3.21 16.94 -2.92
CA LYS A 124 -4.17 16.01 -3.53
C LYS A 124 -4.80 16.63 -4.80
N PRO A 125 -5.11 15.84 -5.83
CA PRO A 125 -5.90 16.28 -6.97
C PRO A 125 -7.21 16.97 -6.56
N LYS A 126 -7.64 17.99 -7.31
CA LYS A 126 -8.83 18.80 -6.99
C LYS A 126 -10.10 17.96 -6.80
N CYS A 127 -10.28 16.91 -7.61
CA CYS A 127 -11.42 15.99 -7.52
C CYS A 127 -11.49 15.25 -6.17
N MET A 128 -10.36 15.05 -5.50
CA MET A 128 -10.32 14.42 -4.17
C MET A 128 -10.51 15.42 -3.03
N CYS A 129 -10.32 16.72 -3.29
CA CYS A 129 -10.44 17.78 -2.28
C CYS A 129 -11.88 18.26 -2.09
N LYS A 130 -12.73 18.15 -3.11
CA LYS A 130 -14.15 18.56 -3.06
C LYS A 130 -15.01 17.61 -3.89
N GLY A 131 -16.24 17.37 -3.45
CA GLY A 131 -17.23 16.63 -4.23
C GLY A 131 -17.29 15.13 -3.95
N ALA A 132 -17.85 14.38 -4.90
CA ALA A 132 -18.24 12.97 -4.75
C ALA A 132 -17.31 11.99 -5.51
N PHE A 133 -16.00 12.23 -5.46
CA PHE A 133 -15.02 11.33 -6.05
C PHE A 133 -15.12 9.91 -5.46
N ASN A 134 -15.09 8.91 -6.33
CA ASN A 134 -15.14 7.50 -5.97
C ASN A 134 -13.95 6.76 -6.62
N PRO A 135 -12.99 6.26 -5.84
CA PRO A 135 -11.79 5.62 -6.38
C PRO A 135 -12.02 4.23 -6.99
N ILE A 136 -13.24 3.69 -6.88
CA ILE A 136 -13.60 2.33 -7.34
C ILE A 136 -14.45 2.39 -8.63
N LEU A 137 -14.93 3.56 -9.06
CA LEU A 137 -15.70 3.64 -10.30
C LEU A 137 -14.81 3.28 -11.50
N GLU A 138 -15.31 2.36 -12.32
CA GLU A 138 -14.71 1.97 -13.59
C GLU A 138 -15.00 2.98 -14.69
N ASP A 139 -16.06 3.79 -14.53
CA ASP A 139 -16.35 4.87 -15.46
C ASP A 139 -15.39 6.04 -15.24
N SER A 140 -14.93 6.62 -16.36
CA SER A 140 -14.08 7.79 -16.33
C SER A 140 -14.75 8.91 -15.53
N LEU A 141 -13.99 9.50 -14.61
CA LEU A 141 -14.42 10.66 -13.84
C LEU A 141 -15.01 11.70 -14.79
N GLN A 142 -16.27 12.07 -14.55
CA GLN A 142 -16.93 13.14 -15.29
C GLN A 142 -16.03 14.38 -15.27
N ASP A 143 -15.86 15.01 -16.43
CA ASP A 143 -15.04 16.21 -16.64
C ASP A 143 -13.51 16.04 -16.48
N GLN A 144 -12.96 14.82 -16.56
CA GLN A 144 -11.52 14.59 -16.68
C GLN A 144 -11.11 14.27 -18.13
N VAL A 145 -10.06 14.94 -18.61
CA VAL A 145 -9.46 14.68 -19.92
C VAL A 145 -8.69 13.37 -19.87
N LYS A 146 -9.06 12.40 -20.72
CA LYS A 146 -8.28 11.17 -20.91
C LYS A 146 -6.99 11.52 -21.65
N THR A 147 -5.87 10.99 -21.16
CA THR A 147 -4.57 11.16 -21.80
C THR A 147 -4.12 9.83 -22.40
N GLN A 148 -3.65 9.84 -23.64
CA GLN A 148 -3.01 8.67 -24.25
C GLN A 148 -1.51 8.76 -24.03
N LEU A 149 -0.94 7.72 -23.43
CA LEU A 149 0.50 7.56 -23.25
C LEU A 149 1.01 6.47 -24.21
N VAL A 150 1.89 6.84 -25.14
CA VAL A 150 2.56 5.89 -26.03
C VAL A 150 4.03 5.79 -25.60
N LEU A 151 4.43 4.62 -25.13
CA LEU A 151 5.80 4.36 -24.69
C LEU A 151 6.50 3.45 -25.69
N LYS A 152 7.67 3.86 -26.16
CA LYS A 152 8.57 3.03 -26.97
C LYS A 152 9.85 2.78 -26.21
N ILE A 153 10.09 1.53 -25.84
CA ILE A 153 11.35 1.11 -25.22
C ILE A 153 12.38 0.91 -26.33
N ILE A 154 13.38 1.79 -26.38
CA ILE A 154 14.37 1.79 -27.46
C ILE A 154 15.55 0.87 -27.10
N SER A 155 16.10 1.02 -25.89
CA SER A 155 17.30 0.30 -25.43
C SER A 155 17.49 0.49 -23.93
N GLY A 156 18.27 -0.40 -23.29
CA GLY A 156 18.85 -0.17 -21.97
C GLY A 156 20.38 -0.26 -22.02
N GLN A 157 21.06 0.33 -21.05
CA GLN A 157 22.52 0.36 -20.98
C GLN A 157 23.00 -0.03 -19.59
N GLN A 158 24.13 -0.74 -19.52
CA GLN A 158 24.86 -1.02 -18.27
C GLN A 158 23.98 -1.66 -17.18
N PHE A 159 23.14 -2.63 -17.58
CA PHE A 159 22.32 -3.34 -16.61
C PHE A 159 23.20 -4.08 -15.59
N PRO A 160 22.91 -3.94 -14.29
CA PRO A 160 23.66 -4.64 -13.26
C PRO A 160 23.37 -6.15 -13.36
N LYS A 161 24.39 -6.97 -13.09
CA LYS A 161 24.20 -8.41 -12.98
C LYS A 161 23.32 -8.74 -11.76
N PRO A 162 22.37 -9.69 -11.87
CA PRO A 162 21.63 -10.20 -10.73
C PRO A 162 22.59 -10.72 -9.65
N LYS A 163 22.30 -10.41 -8.38
CA LYS A 163 23.13 -10.81 -7.24
C LYS A 163 23.20 -12.33 -7.05
N ASP A 164 22.22 -13.05 -7.59
CA ASP A 164 22.06 -14.50 -7.44
C ASP A 164 22.51 -15.29 -8.68
N SER A 165 23.27 -14.68 -9.61
CA SER A 165 23.82 -15.42 -10.76
C SER A 165 24.77 -16.52 -10.29
N MET A 166 24.44 -17.77 -10.66
CA MET A 166 25.16 -19.00 -10.30
C MET A 166 26.63 -19.01 -10.77
N LEU A 167 27.01 -18.13 -11.69
CA LEU A 167 28.33 -18.07 -12.34
C LEU A 167 29.22 -16.92 -11.84
N GLY A 168 28.75 -16.11 -10.87
CA GLY A 168 29.52 -15.00 -10.29
C GLY A 168 30.03 -13.99 -11.34
N ASP A 169 31.22 -13.43 -11.12
CA ASP A 169 31.83 -12.45 -12.05
C ASP A 169 32.21 -13.05 -13.42
N ARG A 170 32.19 -14.38 -13.58
CA ARG A 170 32.75 -15.10 -14.73
C ARG A 170 31.84 -15.26 -15.95
N GLY A 171 30.67 -14.61 -15.96
CA GLY A 171 29.99 -14.29 -17.22
C GLY A 171 28.79 -15.15 -17.56
N GLU A 172 27.72 -14.96 -16.80
CA GLU A 172 26.39 -15.09 -17.40
C GLU A 172 26.06 -13.72 -18.01
N ILE A 173 25.84 -13.70 -19.33
CA ILE A 173 25.25 -12.53 -19.97
C ILE A 173 23.79 -12.52 -19.52
N ILE A 174 23.30 -11.36 -19.12
CA ILE A 174 21.91 -11.25 -18.66
C ILE A 174 20.97 -11.22 -19.87
N ASP A 175 19.77 -11.76 -19.68
CA ASP A 175 18.67 -11.70 -20.65
C ASP A 175 17.63 -10.67 -20.19
N PRO A 176 17.86 -9.35 -20.43
CA PRO A 176 16.99 -8.33 -19.88
C PRO A 176 15.66 -8.28 -20.64
N PHE A 177 14.63 -7.95 -19.89
CA PHE A 177 13.37 -7.41 -20.43
C PHE A 177 12.97 -6.20 -19.60
N VAL A 178 12.17 -5.32 -20.18
CA VAL A 178 11.63 -4.15 -19.48
C VAL A 178 10.15 -4.37 -19.22
N GLU A 179 9.78 -4.23 -17.96
CA GLU A 179 8.39 -4.22 -17.51
C GLU A 179 7.94 -2.77 -17.31
N VAL A 180 6.77 -2.44 -17.86
CA VAL A 180 6.13 -1.13 -17.72
C VAL A 180 4.80 -1.33 -17.00
N GLU A 181 4.55 -0.53 -15.98
CA GLU A 181 3.32 -0.60 -15.20
C GLU A 181 2.78 0.80 -14.94
N ILE A 182 1.47 0.98 -15.19
CA ILE A 182 0.73 2.16 -14.79
C ILE A 182 0.11 1.87 -13.42
N ILE A 183 0.46 2.71 -12.44
CA ILE A 183 -0.02 2.58 -11.06
C ILE A 183 -0.87 3.81 -10.73
N GLY A 184 -2.15 3.59 -10.43
CA GLY A 184 -3.10 4.67 -10.21
C GLY A 184 -4.43 4.18 -9.67
N LEU A 185 -5.53 4.67 -10.24
CA LEU A 185 -6.85 4.08 -10.01
C LEU A 185 -6.93 2.70 -10.65
N PRO A 186 -7.76 1.77 -10.14
CA PRO A 186 -7.89 0.43 -10.71
C PRO A 186 -8.19 0.43 -12.21
N VAL A 187 -9.00 1.37 -12.69
CA VAL A 187 -9.34 1.53 -14.12
C VAL A 187 -8.14 1.92 -14.99
N ASP A 188 -7.13 2.59 -14.43
CA ASP A 188 -5.93 3.01 -15.14
C ASP A 188 -4.81 1.97 -15.05
N CYS A 189 -4.91 1.02 -14.11
CA CYS A 189 -3.84 0.07 -13.83
C CYS A 189 -3.68 -0.91 -15.00
N CYS A 190 -2.52 -0.87 -15.65
CA CYS A 190 -2.13 -1.84 -16.66
C CYS A 190 -0.64 -2.16 -16.54
N LYS A 191 -0.26 -3.31 -17.08
CA LYS A 191 1.10 -3.84 -17.02
C LYS A 191 1.43 -4.51 -18.33
N ASP A 192 2.59 -4.19 -18.89
CA ASP A 192 3.10 -4.77 -20.12
C ASP A 192 4.62 -5.00 -20.01
N HIS A 193 5.18 -5.80 -20.89
CA HIS A 193 6.62 -6.05 -20.91
C HIS A 193 7.16 -6.22 -22.32
N THR A 194 8.44 -5.89 -22.51
CA THR A 194 9.13 -6.20 -23.77
C THR A 194 9.37 -7.70 -23.88
N ARG A 195 9.73 -8.15 -25.09
CA ARG A 195 10.36 -9.46 -25.25
C ARG A 195 11.70 -9.47 -24.51
N VAL A 196 12.11 -10.67 -24.11
CA VAL A 196 13.46 -10.92 -23.60
C VAL A 196 14.45 -10.75 -24.75
N VAL A 197 15.59 -10.12 -24.47
CA VAL A 197 16.70 -10.00 -25.41
C VAL A 197 17.80 -10.94 -24.94
N ASP A 198 18.00 -12.04 -25.67
CA ASP A 198 18.99 -13.05 -25.32
C ASP A 198 20.42 -12.49 -25.46
N ASP A 199 21.29 -12.78 -24.51
CA ASP A 199 22.74 -12.55 -24.56
C ASP A 199 23.19 -11.10 -24.83
N ASN A 200 22.45 -10.08 -24.38
CA ASN A 200 22.72 -8.68 -24.78
C ASN A 200 22.97 -7.68 -23.63
N GLY A 201 23.96 -7.98 -22.78
CA GLY A 201 24.33 -7.17 -21.62
C GLY A 201 25.15 -5.89 -21.89
N MET A 202 25.67 -5.65 -23.12
CA MET A 202 26.64 -4.55 -23.33
C MET A 202 26.38 -3.54 -24.47
N HIS A 203 25.58 -3.74 -25.53
CA HIS A 203 25.36 -2.70 -26.56
C HIS A 203 23.94 -2.66 -27.21
N GLN A 204 23.56 -1.46 -27.66
CA GLN A 204 22.24 -1.00 -28.15
C GLN A 204 21.74 -1.69 -29.43
N TYR A 205 20.45 -2.06 -29.48
CA TYR A 205 19.67 -2.06 -30.73
C TYR A 205 18.24 -1.56 -30.50
N SER A 206 17.81 -0.67 -31.41
CA SER A 206 16.46 -0.13 -31.53
C SER A 206 15.50 -1.20 -32.05
N ALA A 207 14.46 -1.50 -31.29
CA ALA A 207 13.27 -2.14 -31.85
C ALA A 207 12.40 -1.05 -32.53
N HIS A 208 11.99 -1.27 -33.78
CA HIS A 208 11.05 -0.40 -34.49
C HIS A 208 9.67 -0.40 -33.83
#